data_AF-A0A1G0BQQ5-F1
#
_entry.id   AF-A0A1G0BQQ5-F1
#
_cell.length_a   1.000
_cell.length_b   1.000
_cell.length_c   1.000
_cell.angle_alpha   90.00
_cell.angle_beta   90.00
_cell.angle_gamma   90.00
#
_symmetry.space_group_name_H-M   'P 1'
#
loop_
_entity.id
_entity.type
_entity.pdbx_description
1 polymer ?
#
loop_
_entity_poly.entity_id
_entity_poly.type
_entity_poly.pdbx_seq_one_letter_code
_entity_poly.pdbx_strand_id
1 'polypeptide(L)'
;MLIFRSPLLLFLFAVGSMCQVALAQDINLQPKYGLVLKNETQKAADVKFLAGIDDYYKGNRKKAAKDIAARGWQLLHQGNIPDAMRRFNQAWLIDNASGSALWGMAAIQSDARKIAESLKLFAEAESIIGGDIDFSVDYAKALGVAGAETKNDALLKDAFARFGRLYERAPQHTLNLQNWAITLFYVGNYVEAWKRVKLAEATPRHAELDPNFLADLQRKMPRP
;
A
#
# COMPACT_ATOMS: atom_id res chain seq x y z
N MET A 1 44.51 67.84 16.68
CA MET A 1 44.34 66.93 17.83
C MET A 1 42.92 66.38 17.74
N LEU A 2 42.76 65.04 17.80
CA LEU A 2 41.49 64.29 17.97
C LEU A 2 40.56 64.20 16.72
N ILE A 3 39.94 63.10 16.28
CA ILE A 3 39.96 61.64 16.52
C ILE A 3 39.34 60.97 15.26
N PHE A 4 39.91 59.85 14.82
CA PHE A 4 39.35 58.81 13.93
C PHE A 4 37.97 58.30 14.34
N ARG A 5 37.02 58.07 13.41
CA ARG A 5 36.10 56.91 13.46
C ARG A 5 35.58 56.51 12.06
N SER A 6 36.24 55.53 11.44
CA SER A 6 35.59 54.64 10.47
C SER A 6 34.75 53.59 11.21
N PRO A 7 33.58 53.18 10.70
CA PRO A 7 33.03 51.89 11.04
C PRO A 7 33.32 50.88 9.92
N LEU A 8 34.13 49.88 10.30
CA LEU A 8 34.16 48.55 9.70
C LEU A 8 33.07 47.71 10.40
N LEU A 9 32.07 47.22 9.68
CA LEU A 9 31.20 46.10 10.11
C LEU A 9 30.98 45.20 8.88
N LEU A 10 31.72 44.09 8.74
CA LEU A 10 31.39 42.73 9.18
C LEU A 10 30.07 42.14 8.60
N PHE A 11 30.24 41.50 7.43
CA PHE A 11 30.07 40.06 7.16
C PHE A 11 28.76 39.30 7.55
N LEU A 12 28.30 38.55 6.53
CA LEU A 12 27.84 37.15 6.54
C LEU A 12 26.35 36.80 6.77
N PHE A 13 25.89 35.97 5.82
CA PHE A 13 24.76 35.02 5.83
C PHE A 13 23.33 35.56 5.74
N ALA A 14 22.87 35.74 4.51
CA ALA A 14 21.47 35.54 4.14
C ALA A 14 21.36 34.58 2.95
N VAL A 15 21.87 33.34 3.11
CA VAL A 15 21.51 32.20 2.25
C VAL A 15 21.01 31.10 3.18
N GLY A 16 19.75 31.23 3.58
CA GLY A 16 19.16 30.33 4.56
C GLY A 16 17.66 30.47 4.67
N SER A 17 16.94 30.62 3.55
CA SER A 17 15.47 30.57 3.57
C SER A 17 14.82 29.96 2.32
N MET A 18 15.59 29.48 1.34
CA MET A 18 15.02 28.77 0.18
C MET A 18 14.99 27.24 0.34
N CYS A 19 15.51 26.68 1.44
CA CYS A 19 15.60 25.22 1.63
C CYS A 19 14.57 24.61 2.61
N GLN A 20 13.83 25.42 3.37
CA GLN A 20 12.81 24.88 4.31
C GLN A 20 11.44 24.62 3.67
N VAL A 21 11.18 25.18 2.48
CA VAL A 21 9.87 25.06 1.80
C VAL A 21 9.78 23.80 0.93
N ALA A 22 10.90 23.12 0.66
CA ALA A 22 10.95 22.04 -0.33
C ALA A 22 10.37 20.69 0.13
N LEU A 23 10.15 20.44 1.44
CA LEU A 23 9.52 19.18 1.90
C LEU A 23 8.79 19.36 3.24
N ALA A 24 7.77 20.22 3.32
CA ALA A 24 6.66 19.92 4.23
C ALA A 24 5.91 18.74 3.61
N GLN A 25 6.41 17.52 3.83
CA GLN A 25 5.76 16.29 3.38
C GLN A 25 4.33 16.30 3.96
N ASP A 26 3.32 16.39 3.09
CA ASP A 26 1.92 16.36 3.54
C ASP A 26 1.70 15.04 4.26
N ILE A 27 1.70 15.07 5.59
CA ILE A 27 1.62 13.87 6.43
C ILE A 27 0.35 13.08 6.12
N ASN A 28 -0.69 13.74 5.59
CA ASN A 28 -1.94 13.11 5.17
C ASN A 28 -1.76 12.17 3.96
N LEU A 29 -0.62 12.25 3.27
CA LEU A 29 -0.22 11.35 2.18
C LEU A 29 0.71 10.21 2.64
N GLN A 30 1.07 10.17 3.92
CA GLN A 30 1.80 9.05 4.50
C GLN A 30 0.82 8.13 5.25
N PRO A 31 1.00 6.79 5.20
CA PRO A 31 0.21 5.88 6.00
C PRO A 31 0.22 6.30 7.48
N LYS A 32 -0.95 6.31 8.10
CA LYS A 32 -1.16 6.68 9.52
C LYS A 32 -0.58 8.04 9.86
N TYR A 33 -0.71 8.99 8.94
CA TYR A 33 -0.14 10.33 9.06
C TYR A 33 1.39 10.33 9.28
N GLY A 34 2.09 9.29 8.81
CA GLY A 34 3.52 9.12 8.99
C GLY A 34 3.95 8.81 10.43
N LEU A 35 3.00 8.57 11.34
CA LEU A 35 3.24 8.37 12.78
C LEU A 35 4.03 9.50 13.45
N VAL A 36 4.01 10.70 12.86
CA VAL A 36 4.70 11.86 13.44
C VAL A 36 3.86 12.50 14.54
N LEU A 37 4.52 13.21 15.45
CA LEU A 37 3.84 13.98 16.48
C LEU A 37 3.04 15.12 15.82
N LYS A 38 1.72 15.08 15.95
CA LYS A 38 0.83 16.14 15.47
C LYS A 38 0.98 17.41 16.32
N ASN A 39 0.95 18.57 15.68
CA ASN A 39 0.89 19.86 16.38
C ASN A 39 -0.53 20.17 16.92
N GLU A 40 -0.67 21.21 17.73
CA GLU A 40 -1.95 21.57 18.37
C GLU A 40 -3.07 21.84 17.36
N THR A 41 -2.76 22.48 16.23
CA THR A 41 -3.73 22.72 15.15
C THR A 41 -4.24 21.41 14.53
N GLN A 42 -3.34 20.46 14.29
CA GLN A 42 -3.69 19.15 13.74
C GLN A 42 -4.50 18.32 14.74
N LYS A 43 -4.15 18.35 16.03
CA LYS A 43 -4.94 17.69 17.09
C LYS A 43 -6.35 18.29 17.19
N ALA A 44 -6.47 19.61 17.15
CA ALA A 44 -7.77 20.28 17.16
C ALA A 44 -8.61 19.91 15.93
N ALA A 45 -7.99 19.77 14.76
CA ALA A 45 -8.66 19.30 13.55
C ALA A 45 -9.14 17.85 13.67
N ASP A 46 -8.32 16.94 14.23
CA ASP A 46 -8.73 15.56 14.51
C ASP A 46 -9.93 15.49 15.46
N VAL A 47 -9.91 16.28 16.55
CA VAL A 47 -11.03 16.34 17.52
C VAL A 47 -12.31 16.81 16.84
N LYS A 48 -12.24 17.88 16.05
CA LYS A 48 -13.39 18.40 15.29
C LYS A 48 -13.92 17.38 14.28
N PHE A 49 -13.02 16.70 13.58
CA PHE A 49 -13.38 15.66 12.62
C PHE A 49 -14.09 14.49 13.31
N LEU A 50 -13.52 13.97 14.40
CA LEU A 50 -14.10 12.85 15.15
C LEU A 50 -15.46 13.20 15.76
N ALA A 51 -15.62 14.42 16.28
CA ALA A 51 -16.92 14.89 16.76
C ALA A 51 -17.98 14.92 15.64
N GLY A 52 -17.61 15.36 14.44
CA GLY A 52 -18.50 15.31 13.28
C GLY A 52 -18.85 13.88 12.84
N ILE A 53 -17.89 12.95 12.92
CA ILE A 53 -18.12 11.53 12.67
C ILE A 53 -19.09 10.94 13.70
N ASP A 54 -18.89 11.24 14.99
CA ASP A 54 -19.74 10.75 16.07
C ASP A 54 -21.17 11.26 15.93
N ASP A 55 -21.37 12.53 15.57
CA ASP A 55 -22.72 13.06 15.33
C ASP A 55 -23.38 12.41 14.11
N TYR A 56 -22.69 12.33 12.97
CA TYR A 56 -23.27 11.80 11.73
C TYR A 56 -23.59 10.30 11.84
N TYR A 57 -22.66 9.51 12.39
CA TYR A 57 -22.81 8.06 12.54
C TYR A 57 -23.44 7.66 13.87
N LYS A 58 -23.92 8.61 14.68
CA LYS A 58 -24.54 8.38 15.99
C LYS A 58 -23.67 7.49 16.90
N GLY A 59 -22.37 7.79 16.92
CA GLY A 59 -21.35 7.09 17.69
C GLY A 59 -20.87 5.76 17.10
N ASN A 60 -21.42 5.30 15.97
CA ASN A 60 -21.01 4.04 15.33
C ASN A 60 -19.70 4.19 14.51
N ARG A 61 -18.58 4.31 15.22
CA ARG A 61 -17.26 4.49 14.60
C ARG A 61 -16.80 3.33 13.72
N LYS A 62 -17.18 2.08 14.04
CA LYS A 62 -16.86 0.92 13.19
C LYS A 62 -17.50 1.03 11.81
N LYS A 63 -18.79 1.40 11.75
CA LYS A 63 -19.48 1.67 10.49
C LYS A 63 -18.85 2.85 9.76
N ALA A 64 -18.57 3.93 10.47
CA ALA A 64 -17.93 5.11 9.88
C ALA A 64 -16.58 4.77 9.23
N ALA A 65 -15.70 4.08 9.94
CA ALA A 65 -14.40 3.66 9.42
C ALA A 65 -14.54 2.75 8.19
N LYS A 66 -15.51 1.82 8.18
CA LYS A 66 -15.81 0.97 7.02
C LYS A 66 -16.25 1.78 5.81
N ASP A 67 -17.20 2.70 5.98
CA ASP A 67 -17.74 3.51 4.88
C ASP A 67 -16.68 4.47 4.31
N ILE A 68 -15.85 5.06 5.18
CA ILE A 68 -14.73 5.92 4.77
C ILE A 68 -13.62 5.11 4.07
N ALA A 69 -13.30 3.91 4.54
CA ALA A 69 -12.34 3.02 3.87
C ALA A 69 -12.86 2.58 2.49
N ALA A 70 -14.16 2.26 2.37
CA ALA A 70 -14.78 1.95 1.09
C ALA A 70 -14.65 3.11 0.09
N ARG A 71 -14.79 4.36 0.56
CA ARG A 71 -14.52 5.53 -0.29
C ARG A 71 -13.04 5.63 -0.70
N GLY A 72 -12.12 5.26 0.18
CA GLY A 72 -10.70 5.16 -0.14
C GLY A 72 -10.44 4.19 -1.29
N TRP A 73 -11.03 2.99 -1.24
CA TRP A 73 -10.95 2.02 -2.33
C TRP A 73 -11.56 2.54 -3.63
N GLN A 74 -12.72 3.18 -3.59
CA GLN A 74 -13.31 3.79 -4.80
C GLN A 74 -12.36 4.79 -5.46
N LEU A 75 -11.73 5.65 -4.68
CA LEU A 75 -10.76 6.63 -5.18
C LEU A 75 -9.50 5.96 -5.73
N LEU A 76 -9.02 4.91 -5.08
CA LEU A 76 -7.87 4.12 -5.52
C LEU A 76 -8.14 3.49 -6.89
N HIS A 77 -9.30 2.85 -7.07
CA HIS A 77 -9.71 2.28 -8.37
C HIS A 77 -9.88 3.34 -9.47
N GLN A 78 -10.16 4.59 -9.11
CA GLN A 78 -10.22 5.73 -10.03
C GLN A 78 -8.85 6.35 -10.33
N GLY A 79 -7.77 5.82 -9.73
CA GLY A 79 -6.41 6.36 -9.86
C GLY A 79 -6.13 7.61 -9.01
N ASN A 80 -7.07 8.03 -8.16
CA ASN A 80 -6.87 9.17 -7.26
C ASN A 80 -6.16 8.72 -5.96
N ILE A 81 -4.89 8.39 -6.10
CA ILE A 81 -4.04 7.87 -5.01
C ILE A 81 -3.95 8.83 -3.81
N PRO A 82 -3.74 10.15 -4.01
CA PRO A 82 -3.63 11.08 -2.87
C PRO A 82 -4.91 11.13 -2.01
N ASP A 83 -6.08 11.18 -2.63
CA ASP A 83 -7.33 11.21 -1.88
C ASP A 83 -7.68 9.85 -1.30
N ALA A 84 -7.32 8.75 -1.96
CA ALA A 84 -7.44 7.40 -1.39
C ALA A 84 -6.65 7.29 -0.08
N MET A 85 -5.37 7.70 -0.07
CA MET A 85 -4.53 7.69 1.13
C MET A 85 -5.14 8.55 2.24
N ARG A 86 -5.65 9.74 1.93
CA ARG A 86 -6.35 10.60 2.90
C ARG A 86 -7.57 9.89 3.52
N ARG A 87 -8.37 9.19 2.72
CA ARG A 87 -9.53 8.44 3.23
C ARG A 87 -9.12 7.25 4.08
N PHE A 88 -8.10 6.48 3.69
CA PHE A 88 -7.60 5.40 4.52
C PHE A 88 -7.05 5.92 5.86
N ASN A 89 -6.31 7.03 5.85
CA ASN A 89 -5.82 7.68 7.06
C ASN A 89 -6.95 8.11 8.00
N GLN A 90 -8.02 8.68 7.45
CA GLN A 90 -9.21 9.04 8.21
C GLN A 90 -9.95 7.82 8.77
N ALA A 91 -10.11 6.75 7.99
CA ALA A 91 -10.70 5.52 8.48
C ALA A 91 -9.91 4.92 9.64
N TRP A 92 -8.58 4.93 9.55
CA TRP A 92 -7.69 4.49 10.64
C TRP A 92 -7.74 5.43 11.86
N LEU A 93 -7.90 6.74 11.66
CA LEU A 93 -8.08 7.70 12.77
C LEU A 93 -9.40 7.46 13.52
N ILE A 94 -10.46 7.10 12.80
CA ILE A 94 -11.77 6.78 13.38
C ILE A 94 -11.71 5.47 14.16
N ASP A 95 -11.09 4.45 13.56
CA ASP A 95 -10.91 3.11 14.13
C ASP A 95 -9.55 2.54 13.70
N ASN A 96 -8.62 2.44 14.65
CA ASN A 96 -7.27 1.95 14.38
C ASN A 96 -7.24 0.46 13.98
N ALA A 97 -8.32 -0.28 14.27
CA ALA A 97 -8.54 -1.66 13.85
C ALA A 97 -9.26 -1.76 12.49
N SER A 98 -9.29 -0.68 11.69
CA SER A 98 -9.81 -0.73 10.32
C SER A 98 -8.85 -1.48 9.40
N GLY A 99 -8.99 -2.82 9.35
CA GLY A 99 -8.16 -3.69 8.51
C GLY A 99 -8.23 -3.32 7.02
N SER A 100 -9.41 -2.91 6.52
CA SER A 100 -9.57 -2.43 5.15
C SER A 100 -8.77 -1.15 4.88
N ALA A 101 -8.64 -0.25 5.85
CA ALA A 101 -7.83 0.96 5.66
C ALA A 101 -6.34 0.63 5.66
N LEU A 102 -5.89 -0.25 6.55
CA LEU A 102 -4.51 -0.73 6.59
C LEU A 102 -4.12 -1.44 5.29
N TRP A 103 -4.99 -2.31 4.76
CA TRP A 103 -4.81 -2.95 3.46
C TRP A 103 -4.72 -1.93 2.32
N GLY A 104 -5.63 -0.95 2.25
CA GLY A 104 -5.58 0.10 1.24
C GLY A 104 -4.29 0.93 1.28
N MET A 105 -3.80 1.26 2.48
CA MET A 105 -2.48 1.89 2.63
C MET A 105 -1.35 0.97 2.15
N ALA A 106 -1.41 -0.33 2.49
CA ALA A 106 -0.42 -1.32 2.09
C ALA A 106 -0.33 -1.45 0.57
N ALA A 107 -1.48 -1.51 -0.12
CA ALA A 107 -1.57 -1.53 -1.57
C ALA A 107 -0.92 -0.29 -2.19
N ILE A 108 -1.22 0.92 -1.69
CA ILE A 108 -0.59 2.16 -2.17
C ILE A 108 0.94 2.14 -1.95
N GLN A 109 1.42 1.62 -0.81
CA GLN A 109 2.87 1.50 -0.59
C GLN A 109 3.52 0.47 -1.51
N SER A 110 2.83 -0.65 -1.82
CA SER A 110 3.30 -1.65 -2.79
C SER A 110 3.48 -1.04 -4.17
N ASP A 111 2.48 -0.31 -4.67
CA ASP A 111 2.54 0.37 -5.97
C ASP A 111 3.64 1.44 -6.01
N ALA A 112 3.86 2.13 -4.89
CA ALA A 112 4.94 3.10 -4.73
C ALA A 112 6.34 2.47 -4.53
N ARG A 113 6.48 1.14 -4.65
CA ARG A 113 7.74 0.39 -4.46
C ARG A 113 8.34 0.52 -3.06
N LYS A 114 7.54 0.92 -2.06
CA LYS A 114 7.92 1.02 -0.64
C LYS A 114 7.64 -0.30 0.06
N ILE A 115 8.46 -1.29 -0.30
CA ILE A 115 8.21 -2.71 0.01
C ILE A 115 8.16 -2.97 1.52
N ALA A 116 9.12 -2.45 2.29
CA ALA A 116 9.21 -2.69 3.73
C ALA A 116 7.98 -2.13 4.47
N GLU A 117 7.58 -0.90 4.13
CA GLU A 117 6.40 -0.25 4.68
C GLU A 117 5.11 -0.97 4.30
N SER A 118 5.00 -1.41 3.05
CA SER A 118 3.85 -2.17 2.56
C SER A 118 3.69 -3.49 3.32
N LEU A 119 4.74 -4.29 3.46
CA LEU A 119 4.68 -5.58 4.15
C LEU A 119 4.35 -5.42 5.64
N LYS A 120 4.82 -4.34 6.29
CA LYS A 120 4.43 -4.03 7.68
C LYS A 120 2.94 -3.74 7.81
N LEU A 121 2.37 -2.96 6.89
CA LEU A 121 0.94 -2.63 6.87
C LEU A 121 0.07 -3.87 6.56
N PHE A 122 0.51 -4.71 5.63
CA PHE A 122 -0.16 -5.99 5.37
C PHE A 122 -0.14 -6.92 6.59
N ALA A 123 1.00 -7.08 7.26
CA ALA A 123 1.10 -7.91 8.46
C ALA A 123 0.17 -7.42 9.58
N GLU A 124 0.03 -6.10 9.73
CA GLU A 124 -0.91 -5.52 10.70
C GLU A 124 -2.38 -5.79 10.30
N ALA A 125 -2.72 -5.56 9.03
CA ALA A 125 -4.06 -5.83 8.50
C ALA A 125 -4.44 -7.31 8.62
N GLU A 126 -3.47 -8.23 8.44
CA GLU A 126 -3.69 -9.68 8.53
C GLU A 126 -4.26 -10.10 9.89
N SER A 127 -3.82 -9.47 10.98
CA SER A 127 -4.33 -9.75 12.33
C SER A 127 -5.83 -9.44 12.51
N ILE A 128 -6.40 -8.63 11.59
CA ILE A 128 -7.80 -8.16 11.64
C ILE A 128 -8.64 -8.83 10.54
N ILE A 129 -8.10 -8.89 9.31
CA ILE A 129 -8.83 -9.33 8.11
C ILE A 129 -8.15 -10.49 7.36
N GLY A 130 -7.23 -11.23 7.99
CA GLY A 130 -6.55 -12.36 7.34
C GLY A 130 -7.46 -13.51 6.87
N GLY A 131 -8.72 -13.54 7.31
CA GLY A 131 -9.73 -14.46 6.78
C GLY A 131 -10.25 -14.08 5.38
N ASP A 132 -10.14 -12.81 4.99
CA ASP A 132 -10.57 -12.27 3.70
C ASP A 132 -9.66 -12.76 2.57
N ILE A 133 -10.29 -13.26 1.50
CA ILE A 133 -9.58 -13.91 0.39
C ILE A 133 -8.87 -12.89 -0.48
N ASP A 134 -9.52 -11.78 -0.81
CA ASP A 134 -8.96 -10.74 -1.68
C ASP A 134 -7.76 -10.07 -1.00
N PHE A 135 -7.88 -9.75 0.28
CA PHE A 135 -6.77 -9.29 1.11
C PHE A 135 -5.59 -10.27 1.08
N SER A 136 -5.88 -11.56 1.31
CA SER A 136 -4.85 -12.60 1.36
C SER A 136 -4.12 -12.75 0.01
N VAL A 137 -4.84 -12.61 -1.11
CA VAL A 137 -4.28 -12.63 -2.46
C VAL A 137 -3.33 -11.46 -2.69
N ASP A 138 -3.74 -10.25 -2.30
CA ASP A 138 -2.88 -9.06 -2.41
C ASP A 138 -1.64 -9.18 -1.53
N TYR A 139 -1.77 -9.71 -0.32
CA TYR A 139 -0.63 -9.89 0.56
C TYR A 139 0.35 -10.96 0.02
N ALA A 140 -0.16 -12.08 -0.48
CA ALA A 140 0.67 -13.12 -1.11
C ALA A 140 1.42 -12.56 -2.33
N LYS A 141 0.76 -11.73 -3.15
CA LYS A 141 1.38 -11.01 -4.26
C LYS A 141 2.51 -10.08 -3.76
N ALA A 142 2.26 -9.27 -2.74
CA ALA A 142 3.25 -8.35 -2.20
C ALA A 142 4.50 -9.09 -1.69
N LEU A 143 4.32 -10.22 -1.00
CA LEU A 143 5.42 -11.09 -0.57
C LEU A 143 6.18 -11.70 -1.75
N GLY A 144 5.46 -12.16 -2.79
CA GLY A 144 6.06 -12.75 -3.99
C GLY A 144 6.92 -11.74 -4.76
N VAL A 145 6.40 -10.53 -4.98
CA VAL A 145 7.13 -9.41 -5.60
C VAL A 145 8.36 -9.04 -4.77
N ALA A 146 8.18 -8.82 -3.46
CA ALA A 146 9.27 -8.49 -2.56
C ALA A 146 10.37 -9.56 -2.56
N GLY A 147 9.97 -10.83 -2.45
CA GLY A 147 10.89 -11.97 -2.46
C GLY A 147 11.65 -12.11 -3.77
N ALA A 148 10.99 -11.96 -4.92
CA ALA A 148 11.64 -12.05 -6.22
C ALA A 148 12.66 -10.92 -6.45
N GLU A 149 12.31 -9.68 -6.08
CA GLU A 149 13.17 -8.52 -6.29
C GLU A 149 14.38 -8.48 -5.38
N THR A 150 14.17 -8.86 -4.12
CA THR A 150 15.24 -8.88 -3.11
C THR A 150 16.00 -10.21 -3.08
N LYS A 151 15.59 -11.19 -3.90
CA LYS A 151 16.10 -12.57 -3.89
C LYS A 151 16.05 -13.18 -2.47
N ASN A 152 14.96 -12.92 -1.76
CA ASN A 152 14.76 -13.38 -0.39
C ASN A 152 13.91 -14.65 -0.38
N ASP A 153 14.56 -15.78 -0.13
CA ASP A 153 13.94 -17.11 -0.12
C ASP A 153 12.86 -17.26 0.96
N ALA A 154 12.98 -16.58 2.10
CA ALA A 154 11.98 -16.67 3.16
C ALA A 154 10.65 -16.01 2.71
N LEU A 155 10.73 -14.85 2.05
CA LEU A 155 9.55 -14.18 1.50
C LEU A 155 8.92 -14.99 0.36
N LEU A 156 9.74 -15.56 -0.53
CA LEU A 156 9.26 -16.43 -1.61
C LEU A 156 8.58 -17.69 -1.06
N LYS A 157 9.18 -18.34 -0.07
CA LYS A 157 8.59 -19.52 0.58
C LYS A 157 7.25 -19.19 1.23
N ASP A 158 7.13 -18.06 1.91
CA ASP A 158 5.86 -17.63 2.49
C ASP A 158 4.82 -17.31 1.41
N ALA A 159 5.20 -16.57 0.37
CA ALA A 159 4.32 -16.27 -0.77
C ALA A 159 3.77 -17.54 -1.43
N PHE A 160 4.61 -18.52 -1.75
CA PHE A 160 4.18 -19.78 -2.35
C PHE A 160 3.30 -20.62 -1.41
N ALA A 161 3.60 -20.65 -0.11
CA ALA A 161 2.74 -21.31 0.86
C ALA A 161 1.36 -20.64 0.95
N ARG A 162 1.31 -19.31 0.88
CA ARG A 162 0.06 -18.53 0.85
C ARG A 162 -0.74 -18.78 -0.42
N PHE A 163 -0.11 -18.75 -1.60
CA PHE A 163 -0.78 -19.08 -2.87
C PHE A 163 -1.39 -20.49 -2.85
N GLY A 164 -0.68 -21.47 -2.27
CA GLY A 164 -1.18 -22.83 -2.08
C GLY A 164 -2.42 -22.89 -1.19
N ARG A 165 -2.37 -22.30 0.01
CA ARG A 165 -3.53 -22.24 0.93
C ARG A 165 -4.73 -21.50 0.32
N LEU A 166 -4.47 -20.43 -0.43
CA LEU A 166 -5.51 -19.69 -1.16
C LEU A 166 -6.15 -20.54 -2.25
N TYR A 167 -5.36 -21.34 -2.97
CA TYR A 167 -5.87 -22.26 -3.98
C TYR A 167 -6.74 -23.37 -3.37
N GLU A 168 -6.36 -23.91 -2.21
CA GLU A 168 -7.18 -24.89 -1.48
C GLU A 168 -8.55 -24.32 -1.07
N ARG A 169 -8.58 -23.06 -0.61
CA ARG A 169 -9.81 -22.38 -0.15
C ARG A 169 -10.66 -21.84 -1.29
N ALA A 170 -10.03 -21.39 -2.38
CA ALA A 170 -10.68 -20.72 -3.51
C ALA A 170 -10.00 -21.11 -4.83
N PRO A 171 -10.20 -22.36 -5.31
CA PRO A 171 -9.47 -22.88 -6.47
C PRO A 171 -9.80 -22.15 -7.79
N GLN A 172 -10.93 -21.43 -7.83
CA GLN A 172 -11.37 -20.65 -8.99
C GLN A 172 -10.98 -19.16 -8.90
N HIS A 173 -10.14 -18.77 -7.93
CA HIS A 173 -9.72 -17.37 -7.77
C HIS A 173 -8.64 -16.98 -8.80
N THR A 174 -9.07 -16.37 -9.91
CA THR A 174 -8.21 -16.03 -11.06
C THR A 174 -6.96 -15.27 -10.68
N LEU A 175 -7.10 -14.19 -9.88
CA LEU A 175 -5.96 -13.35 -9.51
C LEU A 175 -4.95 -14.07 -8.61
N ASN A 176 -5.38 -15.08 -7.82
CA ASN A 176 -4.45 -15.86 -7.02
C ASN A 176 -3.53 -16.68 -7.93
N LEU A 177 -4.13 -17.37 -8.90
CA LEU A 177 -3.41 -18.19 -9.88
C LEU A 177 -2.49 -17.36 -10.76
N GLN A 178 -2.95 -16.17 -11.19
CA GLN A 178 -2.13 -15.23 -11.96
C GLN A 178 -0.95 -14.71 -11.14
N ASN A 179 -1.17 -14.22 -9.91
CA ASN A 179 -0.10 -13.73 -9.05
C ASN A 179 0.91 -14.83 -8.71
N TRP A 180 0.45 -16.06 -8.54
CA TRP A 180 1.32 -17.23 -8.38
C TRP A 180 2.16 -17.47 -9.65
N ALA A 181 1.53 -17.48 -10.82
CA ALA A 181 2.22 -17.64 -12.10
C ALA A 181 3.28 -16.55 -12.35
N ILE A 182 2.95 -15.29 -12.06
CA ILE A 182 3.87 -14.15 -12.17
C ILE A 182 5.06 -14.32 -11.22
N THR A 183 4.80 -14.71 -9.97
CA THR A 183 5.89 -14.97 -9.00
C THR A 183 6.81 -16.09 -9.50
N LEU A 184 6.24 -17.19 -10.03
CA LEU A 184 7.00 -18.29 -10.63
C LEU A 184 7.84 -17.83 -11.84
N PHE A 185 7.28 -16.97 -12.68
CA PHE A 185 7.98 -16.39 -13.82
C PHE A 185 9.21 -15.58 -13.38
N TYR A 186 9.06 -14.71 -12.37
CA TYR A 186 10.18 -13.89 -11.89
C TYR A 186 11.30 -14.69 -11.24
N VAL A 187 10.99 -15.86 -10.66
CA VAL A 187 12.01 -16.79 -10.13
C VAL A 187 12.50 -17.82 -11.17
N GLY A 188 12.10 -17.68 -12.44
CA GLY A 188 12.57 -18.51 -13.55
C GLY A 188 11.91 -19.89 -13.69
N ASN A 189 10.86 -20.18 -12.91
CA ASN A 189 10.14 -21.45 -12.98
C ASN A 189 9.00 -21.38 -14.01
N TYR A 190 9.36 -21.26 -15.28
CA TYR A 190 8.41 -21.04 -16.38
C TYR A 190 7.45 -22.21 -16.61
N VAL A 191 7.91 -23.46 -16.41
CA VAL A 191 7.07 -24.65 -16.54
C VAL A 191 5.92 -24.61 -15.54
N GLU A 192 6.22 -24.31 -14.28
CA GLU A 192 5.18 -24.21 -13.25
C GLU A 192 4.31 -22.96 -13.45
N ALA A 193 4.88 -21.85 -13.92
CA ALA A 193 4.11 -20.66 -14.27
C ALA A 193 3.02 -20.98 -15.31
N TRP A 194 3.35 -21.70 -16.38
CA TRP A 194 2.37 -22.13 -17.39
C TRP A 194 1.28 -23.05 -16.84
N LYS A 195 1.60 -23.93 -15.89
CA LYS A 195 0.56 -24.75 -15.22
C LYS A 195 -0.43 -23.86 -14.47
N ARG A 196 0.04 -22.83 -13.77
CA ARG A 196 -0.83 -21.88 -13.06
C ARG A 196 -1.63 -21.01 -14.02
N VAL A 197 -1.06 -20.59 -15.14
CA VAL A 197 -1.80 -19.92 -16.23
C VAL A 197 -2.93 -20.80 -16.75
N LYS A 198 -2.66 -22.07 -17.05
CA LYS A 198 -3.70 -23.01 -17.53
C LYS A 198 -4.86 -23.15 -16.54
N LEU A 199 -4.55 -23.20 -15.24
CA LEU A 199 -5.59 -23.20 -14.20
C LEU A 199 -6.36 -21.88 -14.21
N ALA A 200 -5.67 -20.74 -14.33
CA ALA A 200 -6.29 -19.42 -14.32
C ALA A 200 -7.20 -19.19 -15.55
N GLU A 201 -6.82 -19.70 -16.72
CA GLU A 201 -7.63 -19.64 -17.94
C GLU A 201 -8.95 -20.42 -17.83
N ALA A 202 -9.01 -21.43 -16.95
CA ALA A 202 -10.22 -22.21 -16.70
C ALA A 202 -11.19 -21.54 -15.70
N THR A 203 -10.83 -20.38 -15.14
CA THR A 203 -11.63 -19.69 -14.13
C THR A 203 -12.65 -18.71 -14.74
N PRO A 204 -13.72 -18.31 -14.01
CA PRO A 204 -14.73 -17.41 -14.54
C PRO A 204 -14.21 -16.04 -14.99
N ARG A 205 -13.19 -15.49 -14.30
CA ARG A 205 -12.62 -14.17 -14.60
C ARG A 205 -11.35 -14.24 -15.47
N HIS A 206 -11.14 -15.33 -16.21
CA HIS A 206 -9.94 -15.52 -17.06
C HIS A 206 -9.66 -14.37 -18.04
N ALA A 207 -10.69 -13.62 -18.44
CA ALA A 207 -10.54 -12.44 -19.30
C ALA A 207 -9.71 -11.31 -18.66
N GLU A 208 -9.48 -11.36 -17.34
CA GLU A 208 -8.69 -10.37 -16.59
C GLU A 208 -7.20 -10.72 -16.50
N LEU A 209 -6.79 -11.87 -17.05
CA LEU A 209 -5.38 -12.24 -17.10
C LEU A 209 -4.58 -11.18 -17.86
N ASP A 210 -3.44 -10.77 -17.29
CA ASP A 210 -2.58 -9.73 -17.86
C ASP A 210 -1.96 -10.21 -19.17
N PRO A 211 -2.34 -9.63 -20.33
CA PRO A 211 -1.86 -10.07 -21.63
C PRO A 211 -0.35 -9.80 -21.80
N ASN A 212 0.21 -8.79 -21.13
CA ASN A 212 1.64 -8.49 -21.20
C ASN A 212 2.43 -9.60 -20.50
N PHE A 213 2.00 -10.01 -19.31
CA PHE A 213 2.60 -11.15 -18.61
C PHE A 213 2.55 -12.44 -19.46
N LEU A 214 1.42 -12.74 -20.09
CA LEU A 214 1.29 -13.93 -20.94
C LEU A 214 2.24 -13.89 -22.14
N ALA A 215 2.37 -12.72 -22.79
CA ALA A 215 3.32 -12.51 -23.88
C ALA A 215 4.77 -12.66 -23.41
N ASP A 216 5.11 -12.14 -22.24
CA ASP A 216 6.44 -12.24 -21.64
C ASP A 216 6.81 -13.69 -21.31
N LEU A 217 5.88 -14.44 -20.73
CA LEU A 217 6.06 -15.86 -20.44
C LEU A 217 6.25 -16.67 -21.72
N GLN A 218 5.45 -16.41 -22.77
CA GLN A 218 5.60 -17.04 -24.10
C GLN A 218 6.97 -16.78 -24.73
N ARG A 219 7.53 -15.58 -24.57
CA ARG A 219 8.88 -15.25 -25.05
C ARG A 219 9.97 -15.98 -24.29
N LYS A 220 9.79 -16.21 -22.98
CA LYS A 220 10.76 -16.94 -22.15
C LYS A 220 10.69 -18.45 -22.34
N MET A 221 9.49 -18.99 -22.49
CA MET A 221 9.25 -20.41 -22.73
C MET A 221 7.96 -20.55 -23.53
N PRO A 222 8.03 -21.08 -24.77
CA PRO A 222 6.83 -21.37 -25.53
C PRO A 222 5.86 -22.24 -24.72
N ARG A 223 4.57 -21.95 -24.86
CA ARG A 223 3.52 -22.72 -24.21
C ARG A 223 3.69 -24.23 -24.47
N PRO A 224 3.74 -25.06 -23.42
CA PRO A 224 3.93 -26.51 -23.52
C PRO A 224 2.69 -27.25 -24.00
#